data_AF-A0A7X8XF41-F1
#
_entry.id   AF-A0A7X8XF41-F1
#
_cell.length_a   1.000
_cell.length_b   1.000
_cell.length_c   1.000
_cell.angle_alpha   90.00
_cell.angle_beta   90.00
_cell.angle_gamma   90.00
#
_symmetry.space_group_name_H-M   'P 1'
#
loop_
_entity.id
_entity.type
_entity.pdbx_description
1 polymer ?
#
loop_
_entity_poly.entity_id
_entity_poly.type
_entity_poly.pdbx_seq_one_letter_code
_entity_poly.pdbx_strand_id
1 'polypeptide(L)'
;MKRASLTLLLCLLIAFSIAAAPSVADVRVAVNAITDASISAIAAFLNTPTLTLSGLTIHQKPGESLPTEITFDDADVGGFRSTFRSLQPQRANFFSSLLSSARGPLNELALQFLDLHEWERGQARLTGKASTEWGAGLTLTSLMTKAVTGAPLDPITVDADVLVTGTSLSTAVHIDGVFMIESTQEGVIRIRLLSLKINGMAVETP
;
A
#
# COMPACT_ATOMS: atom_id res chain seq x y z
N MET A 1 -42.36 -4.89 -24.60
CA MET A 1 -41.61 -5.02 -23.32
C MET A 1 -40.45 -6.02 -23.43
N LYS A 2 -40.66 -7.29 -23.82
CA LYS A 2 -39.59 -8.32 -23.87
C LYS A 2 -38.38 -8.00 -24.77
N ARG A 3 -38.58 -7.32 -25.91
CA ARG A 3 -37.49 -6.92 -26.82
C ARG A 3 -36.62 -5.79 -26.24
N ALA A 4 -37.22 -4.81 -25.57
CA ALA A 4 -36.49 -3.71 -24.94
C ALA A 4 -35.66 -4.17 -23.73
N SER A 5 -36.17 -5.13 -22.95
CA SER A 5 -35.42 -5.76 -21.86
C SER A 5 -34.22 -6.58 -22.34
N LEU A 6 -34.35 -7.25 -23.50
CA LEU A 6 -33.25 -8.00 -24.12
C LEU A 6 -32.15 -7.05 -24.63
N THR A 7 -32.52 -5.93 -25.26
CA THR A 7 -31.56 -4.92 -25.73
C THR A 7 -30.83 -4.25 -24.57
N LEU A 8 -31.53 -3.94 -23.48
CA LEU A 8 -30.92 -3.37 -22.27
C LEU A 8 -29.93 -4.34 -21.61
N LEU A 9 -30.31 -5.63 -21.52
CA LEU A 9 -29.43 -6.68 -20.99
C LEU A 9 -28.21 -6.89 -21.89
N LEU A 10 -28.39 -6.85 -23.21
CA LEU A 10 -27.30 -6.95 -24.19
C LEU A 10 -26.38 -5.72 -24.13
N CYS A 11 -26.92 -4.51 -23.99
CA CYS A 11 -26.12 -3.30 -23.78
C CYS A 11 -25.37 -3.32 -22.45
N LEU A 12 -25.97 -3.85 -21.37
CA LEU A 12 -25.29 -4.08 -20.08
C LEU A 12 -24.17 -5.11 -20.22
N LEU A 13 -24.39 -6.20 -20.96
CA LEU A 13 -23.39 -7.25 -21.22
C LEU A 13 -22.24 -6.73 -22.10
N ILE A 14 -22.53 -5.89 -23.09
CA ILE A 14 -21.51 -5.27 -23.95
C ILE A 14 -20.74 -4.18 -23.18
N ALA A 15 -21.41 -3.40 -22.32
CA ALA A 15 -20.76 -2.43 -21.44
C ALA A 15 -19.83 -3.10 -20.40
N PHE A 16 -20.14 -4.32 -19.97
CA PHE A 16 -19.27 -5.13 -19.11
C PHE A 16 -18.06 -5.75 -19.86
N SER A 17 -18.13 -5.85 -21.19
CA SER A 17 -17.15 -6.63 -21.99
C SER A 17 -16.05 -5.78 -22.64
N ILE A 18 -15.99 -4.47 -22.34
CA ILE A 18 -14.90 -3.59 -22.79
C ILE A 18 -14.36 -2.83 -21.58
N ALA A 19 -13.85 -3.57 -20.59
CA ALA A 19 -12.89 -2.96 -19.68
C ALA A 19 -11.65 -2.62 -20.53
N ALA A 20 -11.47 -1.33 -20.83
CA ALA A 20 -10.31 -0.88 -21.57
C ALA A 20 -9.04 -1.36 -20.84
N ALA A 21 -8.08 -1.90 -21.61
CA ALA A 21 -6.80 -2.29 -21.06
C ALA A 21 -6.15 -1.08 -20.36
N PRO A 22 -5.57 -1.25 -19.16
CA PRO A 22 -5.00 -0.15 -18.43
C PRO A 22 -3.80 0.43 -19.17
N SER A 23 -3.73 1.75 -19.24
CA SER A 23 -2.57 2.43 -19.82
C SER A 23 -1.38 2.34 -18.88
N VAL A 24 -0.17 2.58 -19.40
CA VAL A 24 1.05 2.67 -18.57
C VAL A 24 0.92 3.76 -17.49
N ALA A 25 0.18 4.83 -17.79
CA ALA A 25 -0.10 5.88 -16.81
C ALA A 25 -1.00 5.37 -15.68
N ASP A 26 -2.07 4.63 -16.00
CA ASP A 26 -2.97 4.05 -15.00
C ASP A 26 -2.23 3.07 -14.08
N VAL A 27 -1.38 2.22 -14.65
CA VAL A 27 -0.54 1.28 -13.89
C VAL A 27 0.39 2.03 -12.95
N ARG A 28 1.05 3.10 -13.42
CA ARG A 28 1.93 3.91 -12.57
C ARG A 28 1.17 4.56 -11.42
N VAL A 29 -0.01 5.13 -11.69
CA VAL A 29 -0.87 5.72 -10.65
C VAL A 29 -1.27 4.65 -9.64
N ALA A 30 -1.66 3.46 -10.08
CA ALA A 30 -2.03 2.36 -9.20
C ALA A 30 -0.86 1.89 -8.31
N VAL A 31 0.33 1.70 -8.88
CA VAL A 31 1.53 1.31 -8.13
C VAL A 31 1.91 2.37 -7.10
N ASN A 32 1.87 3.65 -7.48
CA ASN A 32 2.16 4.76 -6.56
C ASN A 32 1.13 4.79 -5.43
N ALA A 33 -0.16 4.62 -5.73
CA ALA A 33 -1.22 4.59 -4.73
C ALA A 33 -1.04 3.43 -3.73
N ILE A 34 -0.75 2.22 -4.19
CA ILE A 34 -0.46 1.05 -3.33
C ILE A 34 0.76 1.30 -2.47
N THR A 35 1.83 1.87 -3.05
CA THR A 35 3.08 2.16 -2.33
C THR A 35 2.84 3.18 -1.22
N ASP A 36 2.23 4.31 -1.53
CA ASP A 36 1.97 5.38 -0.58
C ASP A 36 0.99 4.95 0.50
N ALA A 37 -0.04 4.17 0.14
CA ALA A 37 -0.98 3.60 1.09
C ALA A 37 -0.30 2.61 2.03
N SER A 38 0.58 1.74 1.52
CA SER A 38 1.32 0.78 2.33
C SER A 38 2.32 1.46 3.28
N ILE A 39 3.04 2.48 2.82
CA ILE A 39 3.92 3.28 3.68
C ILE A 39 3.11 4.00 4.76
N SER A 40 1.98 4.59 4.39
CA SER A 40 1.06 5.23 5.32
C SER A 40 0.51 4.25 6.36
N ALA A 41 0.16 3.04 5.93
CA ALA A 41 -0.29 1.94 6.79
C ALA A 41 0.76 1.66 7.88
N ILE A 42 2.00 1.39 7.48
CA ILE A 42 3.08 1.05 8.39
C ILE A 42 3.44 2.23 9.31
N ALA A 43 3.45 3.45 8.79
CA ALA A 43 3.66 4.64 9.61
C ALA A 43 2.56 4.80 10.67
N ALA A 44 1.30 4.60 10.30
CA ALA A 44 0.16 4.62 11.21
C ALA A 44 0.24 3.52 12.28
N PHE A 45 0.67 2.32 11.90
CA PHE A 45 0.87 1.18 12.80
C PHE A 45 1.94 1.45 13.86
N LEU A 46 3.10 1.95 13.44
CA LEU A 46 4.25 2.21 14.30
C LEU A 46 4.10 3.48 15.15
N ASN A 47 3.04 4.26 14.91
CA ASN A 47 2.74 5.45 15.71
C ASN A 47 2.28 5.03 17.12
N THR A 48 2.62 5.82 18.14
CA THR A 48 2.21 5.62 19.53
C THR A 48 1.44 6.85 20.03
N PRO A 49 0.11 6.77 20.24
CA PRO A 49 -0.76 5.61 19.98
C PRO A 49 -0.94 5.33 18.47
N THR A 50 -1.29 4.09 18.13
CA THR A 50 -1.54 3.68 16.73
C THR A 50 -2.60 4.56 16.09
N LEU A 51 -2.35 4.98 14.84
CA LEU A 51 -3.28 5.81 14.08
C LEU A 51 -4.22 4.94 13.26
N THR A 52 -5.47 5.39 13.15
CA THR A 52 -6.46 4.78 12.26
C THR A 52 -6.53 5.59 10.97
N LEU A 53 -6.24 4.94 9.84
CA LEU A 53 -6.47 5.49 8.50
C LEU A 53 -7.80 4.96 7.96
N SER A 54 -8.58 5.83 7.29
CA SER A 54 -9.89 5.44 6.75
C SER A 54 -9.76 4.35 5.71
N GLY A 55 -10.57 3.28 5.83
CA GLY A 55 -10.57 2.17 4.89
C GLY A 55 -9.32 1.29 4.95
N LEU A 56 -8.48 1.43 5.98
CA LEU A 56 -7.26 0.65 6.12
C LEU A 56 -7.21 -0.06 7.47
N THR A 57 -6.91 -1.36 7.45
CA THR A 57 -6.69 -2.16 8.64
C THR A 57 -5.40 -2.95 8.53
N ILE A 58 -4.63 -3.03 9.62
CA ILE A 58 -3.43 -3.86 9.69
C ILE A 58 -3.71 -5.01 10.63
N HIS A 59 -3.43 -6.21 10.14
CA HIS A 59 -3.57 -7.44 10.90
C HIS A 59 -2.19 -7.89 11.38
N GLN A 60 -2.13 -8.20 12.67
CA GLN A 60 -0.99 -8.81 13.32
C GLN A 60 -1.50 -10.07 14.02
N LYS A 61 -0.81 -11.19 13.83
CA LYS A 61 -1.17 -12.44 14.53
C LYS A 61 -0.87 -12.31 16.03
N PRO A 62 -1.70 -12.89 16.91
CA PRO A 62 -1.44 -12.87 18.35
C PRO A 62 -0.06 -13.44 18.67
N GLY A 63 0.75 -12.66 19.41
CA GLY A 63 2.10 -13.06 19.82
C GLY A 63 3.21 -12.76 18.79
N GLU A 64 2.86 -12.30 17.58
CA GLU A 64 3.84 -11.84 16.61
C GLU A 64 4.09 -10.33 16.76
N SER A 65 5.32 -9.89 16.49
CA SER A 65 5.72 -8.47 16.56
C SER A 65 5.59 -7.73 15.23
N LEU A 66 5.36 -8.46 14.13
CA LEU A 66 5.31 -7.92 12.77
C LEU A 66 3.89 -8.05 12.19
N PRO A 67 3.42 -7.09 11.39
CA PRO A 67 2.13 -7.19 10.73
C PRO A 67 2.17 -8.20 9.59
N THR A 68 1.14 -9.03 9.45
CA THR A 68 1.08 -10.08 8.42
C THR A 68 0.24 -9.69 7.21
N GLU A 69 -0.69 -8.75 7.37
CA GLU A 69 -1.60 -8.35 6.29
C GLU A 69 -2.04 -6.89 6.47
N ILE A 70 -2.14 -6.17 5.36
CA ILE A 70 -2.79 -4.87 5.24
C ILE A 70 -4.04 -5.09 4.40
N THR A 71 -5.21 -4.76 4.95
CA THR A 71 -6.49 -4.81 4.25
C THR A 71 -6.91 -3.40 3.86
N PHE A 72 -7.27 -3.24 2.59
CA PHE A 72 -7.83 -2.03 2.02
C PHE A 72 -9.32 -2.24 1.75
N ASP A 73 -10.17 -1.40 2.31
CA ASP A 73 -11.62 -1.38 2.17
C ASP A 73 -12.06 0.05 1.80
N ASP A 74 -12.18 0.31 0.49
CA ASP A 74 -12.36 1.66 -0.09
C ASP A 74 -11.41 2.72 0.51
N ALA A 75 -10.12 2.35 0.64
CA ALA A 75 -9.10 3.19 1.25
C ALA A 75 -8.73 4.36 0.32
N ASP A 76 -9.14 5.58 0.65
CA ASP A 76 -8.86 6.80 -0.12
C ASP A 76 -7.51 7.43 0.29
N VAL A 77 -6.51 7.32 -0.59
CA VAL A 77 -5.14 7.82 -0.34
C VAL A 77 -5.13 9.33 -0.10
N GLY A 78 -6.00 10.07 -0.80
CA GLY A 78 -6.13 11.52 -0.63
C GLY A 78 -6.63 11.94 0.76
N GLY A 79 -7.20 11.01 1.53
CA GLY A 79 -7.61 11.23 2.92
C GLY A 79 -6.45 11.20 3.92
N PHE A 80 -5.39 10.43 3.66
CA PHE A 80 -4.37 10.09 4.66
C PHE A 80 -3.54 11.28 5.11
N ARG A 81 -3.25 12.21 4.21
CA ARG A 81 -2.47 13.42 4.49
C ARG A 81 -3.06 14.21 5.65
N SER A 82 -4.39 14.32 5.72
CA SER A 82 -5.07 15.06 6.79
C SER A 82 -4.87 14.42 8.16
N THR A 83 -4.85 13.08 8.22
CA THR A 83 -4.58 12.33 9.45
C THR A 83 -3.17 12.61 9.95
N PHE A 84 -2.15 12.51 9.09
CA PHE A 84 -0.77 12.76 9.50
C PHE A 84 -0.49 14.24 9.85
N ARG A 85 -1.03 15.20 9.07
CA ARG A 85 -0.85 16.63 9.36
C ARG A 85 -1.53 17.06 10.66
N SER A 86 -2.62 16.41 11.06
CA SER A 86 -3.27 16.68 12.36
C SER A 86 -2.37 16.41 13.56
N LEU A 87 -1.29 15.64 13.37
CA LEU A 87 -0.34 15.26 14.41
C LEU A 87 0.87 16.20 14.49
N GLN A 88 1.11 17.01 13.46
CA GLN A 88 2.20 17.97 13.46
C GLN A 88 1.90 19.10 14.47
N PRO A 89 2.79 19.36 15.45
CA PRO A 89 2.56 20.39 16.44
C PRO A 89 2.58 21.77 15.78
N GLN A 90 1.46 22.50 15.81
CA GLN A 90 1.35 23.86 15.24
C GLN A 90 2.27 24.89 15.93
N ARG A 91 2.84 24.58 17.11
CA ARG A 91 3.90 25.33 17.79
C ARG A 91 4.79 24.36 18.56
N ALA A 92 6.06 24.24 18.16
CA ALA A 92 7.01 23.32 18.79
C ALA A 92 7.73 24.00 19.97
N ASN A 93 7.34 23.66 21.20
CA ASN A 93 8.19 23.82 22.38
C ASN A 93 9.07 22.56 22.55
N PHE A 94 10.22 22.66 23.22
CA PHE A 94 11.17 21.55 23.42
C PHE A 94 10.51 20.22 23.84
N PHE A 95 9.58 20.26 24.78
CA PHE A 95 8.82 19.07 25.21
C PHE A 95 7.90 18.51 24.13
N SER A 96 7.26 19.36 23.30
CA SER A 96 6.47 18.87 22.17
C SER A 96 7.34 18.30 21.05
N SER A 97 8.57 18.80 20.87
CA SER A 97 9.54 18.23 19.92
C SER A 97 10.06 16.85 20.37
N LEU A 98 10.27 16.68 21.68
CA LEU A 98 10.64 15.40 22.29
C LEU A 98 9.48 14.39 22.26
N LEU A 99 8.24 14.86 22.46
CA LEU A 99 7.05 14.02 22.35
C LEU A 99 6.71 13.71 20.89
N SER A 100 6.95 14.61 19.94
CA SER A 100 6.71 14.36 18.52
C SER A 100 7.73 13.41 17.91
N SER A 101 9.01 13.44 18.33
CA SER A 101 10.01 12.46 17.91
C SER A 101 9.68 11.04 18.40
N ALA A 102 8.91 10.92 19.49
CA ALA A 102 8.41 9.66 20.01
C ALA A 102 7.06 9.22 19.41
N ARG A 103 6.33 10.10 18.70
CA ARG A 103 4.96 9.82 18.26
C ARG A 103 4.90 8.85 17.08
N GLY A 104 5.77 8.98 16.08
CA GLY A 104 5.78 8.04 14.95
C GLY A 104 7.03 8.20 14.09
N PRO A 105 7.94 7.21 14.06
CA PRO A 105 9.24 7.34 13.39
C PRO A 105 9.14 7.52 11.88
N LEU A 106 7.99 7.18 11.28
CA LEU A 106 7.78 7.20 9.82
C LEU A 106 6.73 8.22 9.36
N ASN A 107 6.22 9.08 10.24
CA ASN A 107 5.15 10.04 9.87
C ASN A 107 5.61 11.04 8.81
N GLU A 108 6.84 11.57 8.93
CA GLU A 108 7.42 12.48 7.94
C GLU A 108 7.69 11.77 6.60
N LEU A 109 8.09 10.49 6.65
CA LEU A 109 8.25 9.68 5.43
C LEU A 109 6.91 9.48 4.73
N ALA A 110 5.86 9.10 5.46
CA ALA A 110 4.52 8.95 4.90
C ALA A 110 4.02 10.27 4.28
N LEU A 111 4.23 11.41 4.97
CA LEU A 111 3.90 12.72 4.43
C LEU A 111 4.71 13.04 3.16
N GLN A 112 6.00 12.73 3.11
CA GLN A 112 6.84 12.95 1.93
C GLN A 112 6.31 12.21 0.69
N PHE A 113 5.93 10.94 0.84
CA PHE A 113 5.37 10.15 -0.27
C PHE A 113 3.99 10.68 -0.68
N LEU A 114 3.13 10.97 0.28
CA LEU A 114 1.81 11.57 0.01
C LEU A 114 1.92 12.96 -0.64
N ASP A 115 2.94 13.75 -0.30
CA ASP A 115 3.21 15.07 -0.88
C ASP A 115 3.85 14.97 -2.27
N LEU A 116 4.68 13.96 -2.54
CA LEU A 116 5.29 13.72 -3.86
C LEU A 116 4.25 13.52 -4.97
N HIS A 117 3.16 12.81 -4.68
CA HIS A 117 2.12 12.49 -5.66
C HIS A 117 0.87 13.36 -5.56
N GLU A 118 0.85 14.32 -4.63
CA GLU A 118 -0.22 15.32 -4.49
C GLU A 118 -1.66 14.77 -4.42
N TRP A 119 -1.86 13.60 -3.79
CA TRP A 119 -3.16 12.94 -3.76
C TRP A 119 -4.30 13.81 -3.21
N GLU A 120 -5.36 13.95 -4.00
CA GLU A 120 -6.64 14.51 -3.57
C GLU A 120 -7.67 13.41 -3.33
N ARG A 121 -8.72 13.73 -2.58
CA ARG A 121 -9.78 12.77 -2.25
C ARG A 121 -10.44 12.22 -3.51
N GLY A 122 -10.58 10.89 -3.56
CA GLY A 122 -11.20 10.17 -4.67
C GLY A 122 -10.30 9.96 -5.88
N GLN A 123 -9.06 10.46 -5.88
CA GLN A 123 -8.11 10.25 -6.97
C GLN A 123 -7.62 8.80 -7.04
N ALA A 124 -7.40 8.18 -5.87
CA ALA A 124 -7.01 6.78 -5.76
C ALA A 124 -7.68 6.14 -4.54
N ARG A 125 -8.44 5.08 -4.79
CA ARG A 125 -9.17 4.28 -3.82
C ARG A 125 -8.76 2.83 -3.97
N LEU A 126 -8.36 2.21 -2.88
CA LEU A 126 -7.82 0.85 -2.86
C LEU A 126 -8.81 -0.10 -2.22
N THR A 127 -8.95 -1.30 -2.79
CA THR A 127 -9.70 -2.40 -2.22
C THR A 127 -8.97 -3.71 -2.46
N GLY A 128 -8.81 -4.52 -1.43
CA GLY A 128 -8.03 -5.77 -1.50
C GLY A 128 -7.07 -5.88 -0.32
N LYS A 129 -5.93 -6.53 -0.54
CA LYS A 129 -4.97 -6.78 0.54
C LYS A 129 -3.53 -6.90 0.06
N ALA A 130 -2.61 -6.63 0.97
CA ALA A 130 -1.20 -6.95 0.84
C ALA A 130 -0.77 -7.79 2.05
N SER A 131 -0.32 -9.02 1.80
CA SER A 131 0.13 -9.97 2.82
C SER A 131 1.65 -10.10 2.80
N THR A 132 2.25 -10.21 3.98
CA THR A 132 3.69 -10.37 4.13
C THR A 132 4.02 -11.67 4.85
N GLU A 133 4.86 -12.47 4.21
CA GLU A 133 5.51 -13.64 4.78
C GLU A 133 6.95 -13.28 5.17
N TRP A 134 7.17 -13.07 6.46
CA TRP A 134 8.44 -12.62 7.01
C TRP A 134 9.53 -13.70 7.10
N GLY A 135 9.17 -14.96 6.85
CA GLY A 135 10.04 -16.11 7.13
C GLY A 135 10.00 -16.56 8.60
N ALA A 136 10.39 -17.81 8.85
CA ALA A 136 10.28 -18.42 10.17
C ALA A 136 11.21 -17.73 11.20
N GLY A 137 10.64 -17.30 12.33
CA GLY A 137 11.40 -16.74 13.46
C GLY A 137 11.79 -15.27 13.32
N LEU A 138 11.37 -14.59 12.24
CA LEU A 138 11.62 -13.17 12.07
C LEU A 138 10.73 -12.36 13.02
N THR A 139 11.36 -11.47 13.79
CA THR A 139 10.70 -10.54 14.71
C THR A 139 11.18 -9.12 14.42
N LEU A 140 10.48 -8.11 14.95
CA LEU A 140 10.93 -6.72 14.88
C LEU A 140 12.32 -6.57 15.51
N THR A 141 12.56 -7.26 16.63
CA THR A 141 13.87 -7.27 17.30
C THR A 141 14.95 -7.84 16.39
N SER A 142 14.72 -8.98 15.74
CA SER A 142 15.72 -9.56 14.83
C SER A 142 15.97 -8.68 13.61
N LEU A 143 14.94 -8.03 13.06
CA LEU A 143 15.08 -7.05 11.97
C LEU A 143 15.95 -5.86 12.41
N MET A 144 15.70 -5.31 13.59
CA MET A 144 16.50 -4.21 14.14
C MET A 144 17.94 -4.63 14.40
N THR A 145 18.16 -5.82 14.96
CA THR A 145 19.51 -6.36 15.15
C THR A 145 20.23 -6.47 13.81
N LYS A 146 19.60 -7.07 12.79
CA LYS A 146 20.19 -7.19 11.46
C LYS A 146 20.50 -5.83 10.83
N ALA A 147 19.61 -4.85 10.96
CA ALA A 147 19.82 -3.49 10.48
C ALA A 147 21.01 -2.80 11.17
N VAL A 148 21.15 -2.96 12.49
CA VAL A 148 22.27 -2.38 13.26
C VAL A 148 23.59 -3.07 12.94
N THR A 149 23.59 -4.39 12.76
CA THR A 149 24.81 -5.16 12.47
C THR A 149 25.17 -5.16 10.99
N GLY A 150 24.33 -4.62 10.11
CA GLY A 150 24.48 -4.73 8.65
C GLY A 150 24.39 -6.17 8.13
N ALA A 151 23.74 -7.07 8.90
CA ALA A 151 23.59 -8.46 8.50
C ALA A 151 22.46 -8.60 7.46
N PRO A 152 22.59 -9.52 6.50
CA PRO A 152 21.56 -9.70 5.47
C PRO A 152 20.22 -10.12 6.10
N LEU A 153 19.16 -9.46 5.67
CA LEU A 153 17.79 -9.87 5.91
C LEU A 153 17.50 -11.20 5.23
N ASP A 154 16.75 -12.06 5.93
CA ASP A 154 16.19 -13.24 5.28
C ASP A 154 15.17 -12.77 4.23
N PRO A 155 14.98 -13.52 3.13
CA PRO A 155 14.02 -13.13 2.10
C PRO A 155 12.61 -12.98 2.69
N ILE A 156 11.99 -11.85 2.40
CA ILE A 156 10.60 -11.54 2.79
C ILE A 156 9.75 -11.63 1.52
N THR A 157 8.65 -12.37 1.56
CA THR A 157 7.71 -12.44 0.45
C THR A 157 6.52 -11.53 0.73
N VAL A 158 6.11 -10.75 -0.27
CA VAL A 158 4.94 -9.89 -0.23
C VAL A 158 4.00 -10.30 -1.36
N ASP A 159 2.79 -10.67 -1.01
CA ASP A 159 1.69 -10.98 -1.92
C ASP A 159 0.72 -9.80 -1.91
N ALA A 160 0.48 -9.19 -3.06
CA ALA A 160 -0.41 -8.05 -3.20
C ALA A 160 -1.52 -8.38 -4.20
N ASP A 161 -2.76 -8.29 -3.74
CA ASP A 161 -3.98 -8.45 -4.52
C ASP A 161 -4.86 -7.23 -4.26
N VAL A 162 -4.68 -6.19 -5.09
CA VAL A 162 -5.27 -4.87 -4.85
C VAL A 162 -5.88 -4.30 -6.11
N LEU A 163 -7.17 -3.94 -6.02
CA LEU A 163 -7.88 -3.15 -7.01
C LEU A 163 -7.75 -1.66 -6.67
N VAL A 164 -7.31 -0.88 -7.65
CA VAL A 164 -7.24 0.58 -7.59
C VAL A 164 -8.27 1.19 -8.52
N THR A 165 -9.07 2.09 -7.98
CA THR A 165 -10.06 2.89 -8.71
C THR A 165 -9.90 4.36 -8.34
N GLY A 166 -10.55 5.27 -9.07
CA GLY A 166 -10.54 6.69 -8.75
C GLY A 166 -10.51 7.58 -9.98
N THR A 167 -10.50 8.89 -9.77
CA THR A 167 -10.56 9.87 -10.85
C THR A 167 -9.23 10.07 -11.58
N SER A 168 -8.11 9.64 -10.99
CA SER A 168 -6.78 9.73 -11.61
C SER A 168 -6.47 8.55 -12.53
N LEU A 169 -7.39 7.58 -12.64
CA LEU A 169 -7.27 6.45 -13.56
C LEU A 169 -8.36 6.53 -14.64
N SER A 170 -7.98 6.22 -15.86
CA SER A 170 -8.92 6.11 -16.99
C SER A 170 -9.73 4.81 -16.96
N THR A 171 -9.18 3.79 -16.30
CA THR A 171 -9.81 2.48 -16.07
C THR A 171 -9.33 1.91 -14.74
N ALA A 172 -10.11 1.02 -14.14
CA ALA A 172 -9.71 0.35 -12.91
C ALA A 172 -8.49 -0.54 -13.14
N VAL A 173 -7.57 -0.57 -12.17
CA VAL A 173 -6.33 -1.35 -12.24
C VAL A 173 -6.27 -2.31 -11.08
N HIS A 174 -6.33 -3.59 -11.38
CA HIS A 174 -6.13 -4.70 -10.47
C HIS A 174 -4.69 -5.19 -10.58
N ILE A 175 -3.95 -5.14 -9.48
CA ILE A 175 -2.58 -5.63 -9.36
C ILE A 175 -2.62 -6.89 -8.49
N ASP A 176 -2.27 -8.02 -9.11
CA ASP A 176 -2.04 -9.32 -8.47
C ASP A 176 -0.55 -9.65 -8.65
N GLY A 177 0.24 -9.53 -7.59
CA GLY A 177 1.69 -9.63 -7.68
C GLY A 177 2.34 -10.23 -6.45
N VAL A 178 3.37 -11.03 -6.69
CA VAL A 178 4.22 -11.62 -5.64
C VAL A 178 5.63 -11.07 -5.80
N PHE A 179 6.12 -10.45 -4.74
CA PHE A 179 7.43 -9.80 -4.66
C PHE A 179 8.27 -10.46 -3.58
N MET A 180 9.57 -10.56 -3.81
CA MET A 180 10.51 -11.02 -2.80
C MET A 180 11.54 -9.93 -2.53
N ILE A 181 11.69 -9.57 -1.26
CA ILE A 181 12.62 -8.57 -0.77
C ILE A 181 13.81 -9.32 -0.19
N GLU A 182 14.99 -9.10 -0.76
CA GLU A 182 16.25 -9.72 -0.34
C GLU A 182 17.24 -8.63 0.05
N SER A 183 18.06 -8.88 1.07
CA SER A 183 19.23 -8.05 1.35
C SER A 183 20.47 -8.69 0.75
N THR A 184 21.26 -7.92 0.01
CA THR A 184 22.59 -8.36 -0.43
C THR A 184 23.57 -8.34 0.75
N GLN A 185 24.73 -8.99 0.57
CA GLN A 185 25.84 -8.96 1.55
C GLN A 185 26.41 -7.56 1.77
N GLU A 186 26.13 -6.63 0.86
CA GLU A 186 26.55 -5.22 0.93
C GLU A 186 25.51 -4.34 1.67
N GLY A 187 24.45 -4.94 2.20
CA GLY A 187 23.35 -4.22 2.87
C GLY A 187 22.38 -3.52 1.92
N VAL A 188 22.42 -3.83 0.62
CA VAL A 188 21.48 -3.28 -0.37
C VAL A 188 20.21 -4.12 -0.38
N ILE A 189 19.05 -3.45 -0.33
CA ILE A 189 17.76 -4.12 -0.49
C ILE A 189 17.47 -4.28 -1.99
N ARG A 190 17.23 -5.51 -2.44
CA ARG A 190 16.78 -5.85 -3.79
C ARG A 190 15.35 -6.38 -3.72
N ILE A 191 14.49 -5.88 -4.60
CA ILE A 191 13.13 -6.39 -4.79
C ILE A 191 13.12 -7.19 -6.08
N ARG A 192 12.81 -8.48 -5.98
CA ARG A 192 12.64 -9.39 -7.12
C ARG A 192 11.16 -9.66 -7.33
N LEU A 193 10.68 -9.40 -8.53
CA LEU A 193 9.33 -9.77 -8.92
C LEU A 193 9.27 -11.28 -9.23
N LEU A 194 8.37 -12.01 -8.59
CA LEU A 194 8.16 -13.44 -8.83
C LEU A 194 7.02 -13.69 -9.82
N SER A 195 5.94 -12.95 -9.68
CA SER A 195 4.81 -12.96 -10.61
C SER A 195 4.08 -11.63 -10.57
N LEU A 196 3.62 -11.13 -11.71
CA LEU A 196 2.75 -9.96 -11.81
C LEU A 196 1.66 -10.18 -12.85
N LYS A 197 0.43 -9.91 -12.45
CA LYS A 197 -0.72 -9.78 -13.32
C LYS A 197 -1.35 -8.41 -13.11
N ILE A 198 -1.67 -7.77 -14.22
CA ILE A 198 -2.39 -6.50 -14.24
C ILE A 198 -3.70 -6.72 -14.99
N ASN A 199 -4.83 -6.50 -14.33
CA ASN A 199 -6.17 -6.82 -14.85
C ASN A 199 -6.27 -8.25 -15.42
N GLY A 200 -5.62 -9.21 -14.75
CA GLY A 200 -5.57 -10.61 -15.16
C GLY A 200 -4.60 -10.94 -16.30
N MET A 201 -3.94 -9.94 -16.90
CA MET A 201 -2.90 -10.15 -17.92
C MET A 201 -1.53 -10.31 -17.27
N ALA A 202 -0.87 -11.44 -17.53
CA ALA A 202 0.50 -11.67 -17.05
C ALA A 202 1.46 -10.66 -17.69
N VAL A 203 2.31 -10.05 -16.87
CA VAL A 203 3.39 -9.17 -17.33
C VAL A 203 4.65 -10.01 -17.42
N GLU A 204 5.15 -10.24 -18.64
CA GLU A 204 6.43 -10.92 -18.84
C GLU A 204 7.56 -10.06 -18.24
N THR A 205 8.31 -10.63 -17.30
CA THR A 205 9.53 -10.03 -16.76
C THR A 205 10.68 -10.25 -17.75
N PRO A 206 11.44 -9.20 -18.13
CA PRO A 206 12.63 -9.34 -18.96
C PRO A 206 13.75 -10.12 -18.28
#